data_AF-A0A2D6YBS6-F1
#
_entry.id   AF-A0A2D6YBS6-F1
#
_cell.length_a   1.000
_cell.length_b   1.000
_cell.length_c   1.000
_cell.angle_alpha   90.00
_cell.angle_beta   90.00
_cell.angle_gamma   90.00
#
_symmetry.space_group_name_H-M   'P 1'
#
loop_
_entity.id
_entity.type
_entity.pdbx_description
1 polymer ?
#
loop_
_entity_poly.entity_id
_entity_poly.type
_entity_poly.pdbx_seq_one_letter_code
_entity_poly.pdbx_strand_id
1 'polypeptide(L)' 'MAQIRIMYQIDNAAFDDTPLPETTRIFAEILESISNGSVGGLIQDINGNGVGSWVIEGHDERYAVKEEE' A
#
# COMPACT_ATOMS: atom_id res chain seq x y z
N MET A 1 10.21 11.22 -11.08
CA MET A 1 10.81 10.71 -9.81
C MET A 1 9.88 9.63 -9.32
N ALA A 2 10.40 8.44 -9.01
CA ALA A 2 9.54 7.38 -8.46
C ALA A 2 9.29 7.66 -6.97
N GLN A 3 8.04 7.54 -6.52
CA GLN A 3 7.66 7.72 -5.11
C GLN A 3 6.59 6.72 -4.71
N ILE A 4 6.58 6.35 -3.43
CA ILE A 4 5.50 5.56 -2.82
C ILE A 4 4.70 6.45 -1.89
N ARG A 5 3.37 6.38 -2.00
CA ARG A 5 2.43 7.10 -1.14
C ARG A 5 1.50 6.10 -0.47
N ILE A 6 1.40 6.17 0.85
CA ILE A 6 0.50 5.36 1.67
C ILE A 6 -0.34 6.32 2.50
N MET A 7 -1.66 6.25 2.40
CA MET A 7 -2.58 7.11 3.14
C MET A 7 -3.75 6.28 3.67
N TYR A 8 -3.92 6.23 4.99
CA TYR A 8 -5.08 5.60 5.63
C TYR A 8 -5.44 6.31 6.94
N GLN A 9 -6.70 6.18 7.32
CA GLN A 9 -7.24 6.76 8.56
C GLN A 9 -7.06 5.77 9.71
N ILE A 10 -6.65 6.29 10.86
CA ILE A 10 -6.46 5.54 12.11
C ILE A 10 -7.54 5.86 13.16
N ASP A 11 -8.57 6.62 12.77
CA ASP A 11 -9.74 6.96 13.61
C ASP A 11 -10.83 5.87 13.60
N ASN A 12 -10.48 4.68 13.11
CA ASN A 12 -11.36 3.51 13.03
C ASN A 12 -11.18 2.63 14.27
N ALA A 13 -12.26 1.97 14.71
CA ALA A 13 -12.28 1.05 15.84
C ALA A 13 -11.20 -0.05 15.79
N ALA A 14 -10.72 -0.42 14.60
CA ALA A 14 -9.60 -1.34 14.40
C ALA A 14 -8.26 -0.84 14.99
N PHE A 15 -8.16 0.45 15.35
CA PHE A 15 -6.97 1.10 15.87
C PHE A 15 -7.10 1.59 17.33
N ASP A 16 -8.26 1.38 17.99
CA ASP A 16 -8.62 2.01 19.27
C ASP A 16 -7.70 1.63 20.45
N ASP A 17 -7.28 0.37 20.55
CA ASP A 17 -6.36 -0.06 21.63
C ASP A 17 -4.94 0.44 21.36
N THR A 18 -4.48 0.22 20.13
CA THR A 18 -3.18 0.66 19.65
C THR A 18 -3.16 0.59 18.12
N PRO A 19 -2.61 1.60 17.43
CA PRO A 19 -2.53 1.57 15.97
C PRO A 19 -1.42 0.65 15.44
N LEU A 20 -0.51 0.17 16.29
CA LEU A 20 0.70 -0.54 15.85
C LEU A 20 0.44 -1.93 15.25
N PRO A 21 -0.36 -2.82 15.86
CA PRO A 21 -0.62 -4.14 15.30
C PRO A 21 -1.31 -4.06 13.95
N GLU A 22 -2.31 -3.18 13.85
CA GLU A 22 -3.09 -3.01 12.63
C GLU A 22 -2.26 -2.34 11.52
N THR A 23 -1.46 -1.33 11.86
CA THR A 23 -0.48 -0.76 10.92
C THR A 23 0.49 -1.83 10.42
N THR A 24 0.99 -2.71 11.29
CA THR A 24 1.91 -3.79 10.89
C THR A 24 1.25 -4.76 9.90
N ARG A 25 -0.02 -5.13 10.14
CA ARG A 25 -0.80 -5.97 9.22
C ARG A 25 -0.98 -5.30 7.86
N ILE A 26 -1.39 -4.03 7.83
CA ILE A 26 -1.56 -3.25 6.61
C ILE A 26 -0.27 -3.22 5.77
N PHE A 27 0.87 -2.96 6.41
CA PHE A 27 2.15 -2.93 5.69
C PHE A 27 2.56 -4.31 5.16
N ALA A 28 2.24 -5.41 5.87
CA ALA A 28 2.48 -6.76 5.38
C ALA A 28 1.65 -7.06 4.12
N GLU A 29 0.37 -6.66 4.07
CA GLU A 29 -0.49 -6.83 2.90
C GLU A 29 -0.04 -5.99 1.70
N ILE A 30 0.44 -4.76 1.95
CA ILE A 30 1.05 -3.93 0.90
C ILE A 30 2.29 -4.62 0.33
N LEU A 31 3.17 -5.16 1.18
CA LEU A 31 4.38 -5.87 0.73
C LEU A 31 4.04 -7.13 -0.08
N GLU A 32 3.04 -7.90 0.33
CA GLU A 32 2.54 -9.05 -0.43
C GLU A 32 2.00 -8.61 -1.80
N SER A 33 1.21 -7.54 -1.83
CA SER A 33 0.65 -6.98 -3.06
C SER A 33 1.74 -6.51 -4.03
N ILE A 34 2.78 -5.83 -3.52
CA ILE A 34 3.96 -5.43 -4.30
C ILE A 34 4.70 -6.65 -4.84
N SER A 35 4.84 -7.71 -4.03
CA SER A 35 5.49 -8.96 -4.44
C SER A 35 4.74 -9.66 -5.58
N ASN A 36 3.43 -9.45 -5.66
CA ASN A 36 2.56 -9.93 -6.74
C ASN A 36 2.49 -8.98 -7.95
N GLY A 37 3.29 -7.91 -7.98
CA GLY A 37 3.35 -6.96 -9.08
C GLY A 37 2.32 -5.83 -9.04
N SER A 38 1.60 -5.66 -7.93
CA SER A 38 0.68 -4.54 -7.76
C SER A 38 1.45 -3.24 -7.53
N VAL A 39 1.00 -2.15 -8.16
CA VAL A 39 1.58 -0.80 -8.00
C VAL A 39 0.68 0.14 -7.19
N GLY A 40 -0.38 -0.38 -6.61
CA GLY A 40 -1.31 0.37 -5.76
C GLY A 40 -2.54 -0.47 -5.40
N GLY A 41 -3.33 0.03 -4.45
CA GLY A 41 -4.53 -0.65 -3.99
C GLY A 41 -5.26 0.08 -2.87
N LEU A 42 -6.43 -0.46 -2.50
CA LEU A 42 -7.17 -0.03 -1.32
C LEU A 42 -6.56 -0.66 -0.07
N ILE A 43 -6.58 0.08 1.03
CA ILE A 43 -6.20 -0.41 2.35
C ILE A 43 -7.49 -0.73 3.09
N GLN A 44 -7.62 -1.96 3.57
CA GLN A 44 -8.74 -2.41 4.38
C GLN A 44 -8.27 -2.63 5.82
N ASP A 45 -9.15 -2.36 6.78
CA ASP A 45 -8.94 -2.75 8.17
C ASP A 45 -9.16 -4.27 8.36
N ILE A 46 -8.90 -4.78 9.56
CA ILE A 46 -9.09 -6.20 9.92
C ILE A 46 -10.55 -6.68 9.76
N ASN A 47 -11.51 -5.75 9.72
CA ASN A 47 -12.93 -6.02 9.55
C ASN A 47 -13.37 -5.93 8.08
N GLY A 48 -12.45 -5.61 7.15
CA GLY A 48 -12.72 -5.46 5.73
C GLY A 48 -13.22 -4.06 5.30
N ASN A 49 -13.27 -3.09 6.21
CA ASN A 49 -13.66 -1.72 5.87
C ASN A 49 -12.51 -1.01 5.16
N GLY A 50 -12.81 -0.30 4.06
CA GLY A 50 -11.82 0.55 3.40
C GLY A 50 -11.43 1.73 4.30
N VAL A 51 -10.15 1.84 4.64
CA VAL A 51 -9.61 2.91 5.48
C VAL A 51 -8.60 3.79 4.76
N GLY A 52 -8.24 3.45 3.51
CA GLY A 52 -7.27 4.23 2.77
C GLY A 52 -6.87 3.62 1.43
N SER A 53 -5.73 4.08 0.92
CA SER A 53 -5.14 3.61 -0.33
C SER A 53 -3.63 3.81 -0.34
N TRP A 54 -2.95 3.06 -1.22
CA TRP A 54 -1.53 3.24 -1.50
C TRP A 54 -1.27 3.19 -3.01
N VAL A 55 -0.18 3.82 -3.44
CA VAL A 55 0.25 3.86 -4.85
C VAL A 55 1.77 4.06 -4.96
N ILE A 56 2.39 3.42 -5.95
CA ILE A 56 3.76 3.67 -6.40
C ILE A 56 3.69 4.47 -7.71
N GLU A 57 3.96 5.76 -7.63
CA GLU A 57 3.93 6.69 -8.77
C GLU A 57 5.30 6.72 -9.47
N GLY A 58 5.29 6.84 -10.80
CA GLY A 58 6.52 6.92 -11.61
C GLY A 58 7.34 5.62 -11.65
N HIS A 59 6.72 4.47 -11.35
CA HIS A 59 7.33 3.14 -11.42
C HIS A 59 7.77 2.82 -12.87
N ASP A 60 6.88 2.99 -13.84
CA ASP A 60 7.12 2.58 -15.23
C ASP A 60 8.15 3.47 -15.93
N GLU A 61 8.17 4.77 -15.62
CA GLU A 61 9.08 5.74 -16.21
C GLU A 61 10.55 5.54 -15.83
N ARG A 62 10.82 4.90 -14.68
CA ARG A 62 12.17 4.71 -14.13
C ARG A 62 12.77 3.36 -14.52
N TYR A 63 11.95 2.35 -14.76
CA TYR A 63 12.37 0.96 -14.99
C TYR A 63 11.94 0.41 -16.35
N ALA A 64 11.43 1.24 -17.27
CA ALA A 64 11.24 0.87 -18.66
C ALA A 64 12.55 0.30 -19.23
N VAL A 65 12.60 -1.02 -19.41
CA VAL A 65 13.66 -1.69 -20.15
C VAL A 65 13.52 -1.18 -21.58
N LYS A 66 14.55 -0.50 -22.09
CA LYS A 66 14.66 -0.28 -23.52
C LYS A 66 14.82 -1.65 -24.15
N GLU A 67 13.81 -2.12 -24.86
CA GLU A 67 13.99 -3.24 -25.78
C GLU A 67 15.03 -2.78 -26.82
N GLU A 68 16.25 -3.33 -26.74
CA GLU A 68 17.27 -3.14 -27.76
C GLU A 68 16.86 -3.98 -28.99
N GLU A 69 16.61 -3.30 -30.11
CA GLU A 69 16.39 -3.91 -31.45
C GLU A 69 17.62 -4.64 -31.98
#